data_AF-A0A0M9ULC3-F1
#
_entry.id   AF-A0A0M9ULC3-F1
#
_cell.length_a   1.000
_cell.length_b   1.000
_cell.length_c   1.000
_cell.angle_alpha   90.00
_cell.angle_beta   90.00
_cell.angle_gamma   90.00
#
_symmetry.space_group_name_H-M   'P 1'
#
loop_
_entity.id
_entity.type
_entity.pdbx_description
1 polymer ?
#
loop_
_entity_poly.entity_id
_entity_poly.type
_entity_poly.pdbx_seq_one_letter_code
_entity_poly.pdbx_strand_id
1 'polypeptide(L)'
;MAGITRRRTMLLAAGTLAVGPLTGCGGSGRVRRVTTAVLEVEGVAGCEIESGMNGTFRRLLHGRIDLAAEERRDAFTIYDDAMRAVVTTLHEGDETEGNISVGGIMGLLAGVEEFTARDLEPDMAVEDYRLEQVGASALYARYGLT
;
A
#
# COMPACT_ATOMS: atom_id res chain seq x y z
N MET A 1 -22.37 60.51 17.55
CA MET A 1 -22.89 59.12 17.46
C MET A 1 -21.77 58.18 17.87
N ALA A 2 -21.93 57.49 19.00
CA ALA A 2 -21.02 56.46 19.48
C ALA A 2 -21.35 55.12 18.82
N GLY A 3 -20.31 54.35 18.48
CA GLY A 3 -20.42 52.96 18.02
C GLY A 3 -19.27 52.16 18.61
N ILE A 4 -19.56 51.42 19.68
CA ILE A 4 -18.66 50.53 20.41
C ILE A 4 -18.77 49.13 19.78
N THR A 5 -17.67 48.37 19.70
CA THR A 5 -17.56 46.95 20.15
C THR A 5 -16.72 46.02 19.24
N ARG A 6 -15.52 45.70 19.77
CA ARG A 6 -14.78 44.41 19.86
C ARG A 6 -14.89 43.31 18.79
N ARG A 7 -13.69 42.96 18.30
CA ARG A 7 -13.03 41.62 18.25
C ARG A 7 -13.90 40.40 17.89
N ARG A 8 -13.53 39.74 16.78
CA ARG A 8 -13.40 38.27 16.74
C ARG A 8 -12.35 37.84 15.73
N THR A 9 -11.25 37.40 16.30
CA THR A 9 -10.23 36.49 15.77
C THR A 9 -10.91 35.28 15.12
N MET A 10 -10.53 34.94 13.89
CA MET A 10 -10.62 33.56 13.41
C MET A 10 -9.23 33.16 12.92
N LEU A 11 -8.53 32.43 13.80
CA LEU A 11 -7.43 31.56 13.42
C LEU A 11 -7.98 30.58 12.38
N LEU A 12 -7.54 30.67 11.12
CA LEU A 12 -7.62 29.51 10.24
C LEU A 12 -6.47 28.58 10.64
N ALA A 13 -6.84 27.56 11.42
CA ALA A 13 -5.97 26.46 11.78
C ALA A 13 -5.58 25.69 10.51
N ALA A 14 -4.34 25.90 10.05
CA ALA A 14 -3.68 24.97 9.15
C ALA A 14 -3.33 23.73 9.97
N GLY A 15 -4.25 22.78 10.03
CA GLY A 15 -3.99 21.44 10.53
C GLY A 15 -3.08 20.73 9.54
N THR A 16 -1.77 20.92 9.66
CA THR A 16 -0.80 20.01 9.07
C THR A 16 -0.94 18.67 9.79
N LEU A 17 -1.70 17.75 9.22
CA LEU A 17 -1.57 16.34 9.54
C LEU A 17 -0.19 15.90 9.01
N ALA A 18 0.84 16.20 9.81
CA ALA A 18 2.11 15.51 9.71
C ALA A 18 1.85 14.08 10.19
N VAL A 19 1.40 13.22 9.26
CA VAL A 19 1.57 11.78 9.41
C VAL A 19 3.06 11.54 9.29
N GLY A 20 3.75 11.66 10.43
CA GLY A 20 5.17 11.32 10.49
C GLY A 20 5.33 9.86 10.08
N PRO A 21 6.34 9.52 9.27
CA PRO A 21 6.62 8.13 8.98
C PRO A 21 7.01 7.46 10.31
N LEU A 22 6.10 6.66 10.86
CA LEU A 22 6.44 5.68 11.88
C LEU A 22 7.34 4.67 11.19
N THR A 23 8.64 4.97 11.17
CA THR A 23 9.67 4.04 10.78
C THR A 23 9.57 2.84 11.70
N GLY A 24 8.92 1.77 11.22
CA GLY A 24 8.94 0.43 11.80
C GLY A 24 10.38 -0.07 11.85
N CYS A 25 11.09 0.33 12.90
CA CYS A 25 12.47 -0.05 13.14
C CYS A 25 12.48 -1.48 13.71
N GLY A 26 12.48 -2.44 12.79
CA GLY A 26 12.46 -3.88 13.09
C GLY A 26 12.24 -4.76 11.86
N GLY A 27 11.79 -4.19 10.74
CA GLY A 27 11.56 -4.91 9.49
C GLY A 27 12.87 -5.32 8.80
N SER A 28 12.90 -6.55 8.28
CA SER A 28 13.94 -7.03 7.37
C SER A 28 14.26 -6.00 6.28
N GLY A 29 15.51 -5.92 5.81
CA GLY A 29 15.92 -4.92 4.79
C GLY A 29 15.05 -4.90 3.54
N ARG A 30 14.40 -6.03 3.23
CA ARG A 30 13.37 -6.17 2.19
C ARG A 30 12.14 -5.31 2.44
N VAL A 31 11.53 -5.39 3.64
CA VAL A 31 10.35 -4.59 3.99
C VAL A 31 10.65 -3.12 3.76
N ARG A 32 11.83 -2.68 4.20
CA ARG A 32 12.28 -1.30 3.97
C ARG A 32 12.35 -0.94 2.49
N ARG A 33 12.95 -1.79 1.64
CA ARG A 33 13.02 -1.55 0.19
C ARG A 33 11.63 -1.44 -0.43
N VAL A 34 10.75 -2.39 -0.12
CA VAL A 34 9.38 -2.42 -0.65
C VAL A 34 8.59 -1.19 -0.17
N THR A 35 8.62 -0.86 1.11
CA THR A 35 7.95 0.33 1.65
C THR A 35 8.47 1.61 1.00
N THR A 36 9.79 1.74 0.80
CA THR A 36 10.37 2.89 0.11
C THR A 36 9.85 3.00 -1.33
N ALA A 37 9.88 1.90 -2.09
CA ALA A 37 9.41 1.90 -3.48
C ALA A 37 7.90 2.26 -3.58
N VAL A 38 7.08 1.80 -2.65
CA VAL A 38 5.65 2.14 -2.61
C VAL A 38 5.42 3.61 -2.29
N LEU A 39 6.18 4.18 -1.35
CA LEU A 39 6.07 5.60 -0.99
C LEU A 39 6.54 6.55 -2.10
N GLU A 40 7.29 6.05 -3.09
CA GLU A 40 7.70 6.82 -4.27
C GLU A 40 6.61 6.87 -5.36
N VAL A 41 5.53 6.09 -5.22
CA VAL A 41 4.42 6.10 -6.16
C VAL A 41 3.54 7.34 -5.95
N GLU A 42 3.29 8.07 -7.04
CA GLU A 42 2.43 9.25 -7.03
C GLU A 42 1.01 8.89 -6.57
N GLY A 43 0.48 9.64 -5.60
CA GLY A 43 -0.85 9.39 -5.04
C GLY A 43 -0.87 8.45 -3.83
N VAL A 44 0.27 7.91 -3.38
CA VAL A 44 0.35 7.21 -2.09
C VAL A 44 0.49 8.21 -0.94
N ALA A 45 -0.44 8.17 0.01
CA ALA A 45 -0.44 9.02 1.21
C ALA A 45 0.37 8.41 2.37
N GLY A 46 0.43 7.08 2.43
CA GLY A 46 1.05 6.34 3.53
C GLY A 46 1.19 4.87 3.19
N CYS A 47 2.12 4.20 3.86
CA CYS A 47 2.38 2.78 3.65
C CYS A 47 2.89 2.15 4.93
N GLU A 48 2.22 1.09 5.37
CA GLU A 48 2.62 0.26 6.50
C GLU A 48 2.66 -1.18 6.02
N ILE A 49 3.87 -1.73 5.85
CA ILE A 49 4.09 -3.11 5.41
C ILE A 49 4.90 -3.85 6.46
N GLU A 50 4.49 -5.08 6.73
CA GLU A 50 5.14 -5.98 7.66
C GLU A 50 5.43 -7.32 7.00
N SER A 51 6.55 -7.94 7.39
CA SER A 51 6.88 -9.30 7.00
C SER A 51 6.37 -10.30 8.03
N GLY A 52 5.65 -11.32 7.57
CA GLY A 52 5.17 -12.42 8.37
C GLY A 52 5.51 -13.77 7.77
N MET A 53 4.96 -14.80 8.40
CA MET A 53 5.00 -16.17 7.90
C MET A 53 3.59 -16.75 8.00
N ASN A 54 3.08 -17.37 6.94
CA ASN A 54 1.73 -17.91 6.93
C ASN A 54 1.69 -19.30 7.60
N GLY A 55 0.50 -19.86 7.77
CA GLY A 55 0.30 -21.20 8.37
C GLY A 55 0.96 -22.36 7.59
N THR A 56 1.51 -22.09 6.40
CA THR A 56 2.26 -23.04 5.56
C THR A 56 3.77 -22.75 5.57
N PHE A 57 4.26 -21.96 6.53
CA PHE A 57 5.67 -21.55 6.64
C PHE A 57 6.21 -20.78 5.42
N ARG A 58 5.35 -20.22 4.57
CA ARG A 58 5.77 -19.29 3.51
C ARG A 58 5.91 -17.89 4.06
N ARG A 59 6.92 -17.18 3.56
CA ARG A 59 7.11 -15.76 3.86
C ARG A 59 6.01 -14.95 3.16
N LEU A 60 5.47 -13.97 3.87
CA LEU A 60 4.47 -13.06 3.31
C LEU A 60 4.83 -11.61 3.66
N LEU A 61 4.43 -10.71 2.78
CA LEU A 61 4.27 -9.30 3.06
C LEU A 61 2.78 -9.00 3.16
N HIS A 62 2.41 -8.27 4.19
CA HIS A 62 1.05 -7.83 4.44
C HIS A 62 1.08 -6.43 5.01
N GLY A 63 -0.03 -5.72 4.87
CA GLY A 63 -0.10 -4.36 5.32
C GLY A 63 -1.08 -3.53 4.52
N ARG A 64 -0.93 -2.22 4.63
CA ARG A 64 -1.82 -1.25 4.04
C ARG A 64 -1.09 -0.13 3.30
N ILE A 65 -1.73 0.36 2.25
CA ILE A 65 -1.30 1.49 1.44
C ILE A 65 -2.46 2.49 1.46
N ASP A 66 -2.25 3.65 2.07
CA ASP A 66 -3.25 4.71 2.09
C ASP A 66 -3.19 5.49 0.77
N LEU A 67 -4.32 5.63 0.09
CA LEU A 67 -4.42 6.19 -1.25
C LEU A 67 -4.99 7.62 -1.20
N ALA A 68 -4.24 8.59 -1.71
CA ALA A 68 -4.64 9.99 -1.83
C ALA A 68 -5.48 10.22 -3.09
N ALA A 69 -6.68 9.64 -3.12
CA ALA A 69 -7.65 9.84 -4.19
C ALA A 69 -9.03 10.17 -3.61
N GLU A 70 -9.88 10.78 -4.44
CA GLU A 70 -11.30 11.02 -4.11
C GLU A 70 -12.22 9.99 -4.79
N GLU A 71 -11.79 9.45 -5.94
CA GLU A 71 -12.55 8.51 -6.73
C GLU A 71 -11.97 7.08 -6.68
N ARG A 72 -12.85 6.08 -6.64
CA ARG A 72 -12.47 4.65 -6.66
C ARG A 72 -11.57 4.29 -7.85
N ARG A 73 -11.81 4.88 -9.02
CA ARG A 73 -11.06 4.59 -10.25
C ARG A 73 -9.60 5.06 -10.15
N ASP A 74 -9.39 6.26 -9.63
CA ASP A 74 -8.06 6.83 -9.48
C ASP A 74 -7.31 6.10 -8.36
N ALA A 75 -8.00 5.82 -7.25
CA ALA A 75 -7.47 5.00 -6.17
C ALA A 75 -7.02 3.61 -6.65
N PHE A 76 -7.82 2.96 -7.50
CA PHE A 76 -7.46 1.68 -8.10
C PHE A 76 -6.20 1.77 -8.96
N THR A 77 -6.04 2.86 -9.72
CA THR A 77 -4.86 3.07 -10.56
C THR A 77 -3.60 3.25 -9.70
N ILE A 78 -3.69 4.07 -8.65
CA ILE A 78 -2.59 4.24 -7.67
C ILE A 78 -2.25 2.91 -7.01
N TYR A 79 -3.26 2.11 -6.65
CA TYR A 79 -3.04 0.79 -6.07
C TYR A 79 -2.36 -0.19 -7.04
N ASP A 80 -2.73 -0.22 -8.32
CA ASP A 80 -2.06 -1.03 -9.36
C ASP A 80 -0.59 -0.63 -9.51
N ASP A 81 -0.30 0.68 -9.56
CA ASP A 81 1.07 1.17 -9.66
C ASP A 81 1.88 0.89 -8.39
N ALA A 82 1.27 1.03 -7.21
CA ALA A 82 1.90 0.66 -5.94
C ALA A 82 2.21 -0.84 -5.88
N MET A 83 1.29 -1.70 -6.32
CA MET A 83 1.53 -3.14 -6.39
C MET A 83 2.56 -3.50 -7.46
N ARG A 84 2.63 -2.78 -8.58
CA ARG A 84 3.73 -2.91 -9.55
C ARG A 84 5.07 -2.60 -8.89
N ALA A 85 5.17 -1.53 -8.10
CA ALA A 85 6.39 -1.18 -7.38
C ALA A 85 6.80 -2.28 -6.38
N VAL A 86 5.84 -2.83 -5.61
CA VAL A 86 6.09 -3.98 -4.71
C VAL A 86 6.64 -5.16 -5.48
N VAL A 87 5.95 -5.60 -6.53
CA VAL A 87 6.27 -6.82 -7.26
C VAL A 87 7.60 -6.67 -8.01
N THR A 88 7.86 -5.51 -8.59
CA THR A 88 9.14 -5.19 -9.26
C THR A 88 10.29 -5.23 -8.26
N THR A 89 10.13 -4.59 -7.09
CA THR A 89 11.16 -4.59 -6.04
C THR A 89 11.48 -5.99 -5.53
N LEU A 90 10.48 -6.87 -5.44
CA LEU A 90 10.67 -8.27 -5.05
C LEU A 90 11.29 -9.11 -6.18
N HIS A 91 10.94 -8.82 -7.43
CA HIS A 91 11.48 -9.51 -8.59
C HIS A 91 12.96 -9.19 -8.82
N GLU A 92 13.37 -7.93 -8.63
CA GLU A 92 14.77 -7.49 -8.69
C GLU A 92 15.61 -7.97 -7.49
N GLY A 93 14.96 -8.51 -6.45
CA GLY A 93 15.60 -9.12 -5.30
C GLY A 93 16.18 -10.50 -5.59
N ASP A 94 16.62 -11.20 -4.54
CA ASP A 94 17.12 -12.58 -4.66
C ASP A 94 16.03 -13.55 -5.17
N GLU A 95 16.40 -14.65 -5.84
CA GLU A 95 15.46 -15.64 -6.40
C GLU A 95 14.45 -16.20 -5.37
N THR A 96 14.78 -16.16 -4.07
CA THR A 96 13.85 -16.59 -3.00
C THR A 96 12.72 -15.59 -2.71
N GLU A 97 12.78 -14.38 -3.27
CA GLU A 97 11.80 -13.31 -3.05
C GLU A 97 10.57 -13.43 -3.96
N GLY A 98 10.68 -14.13 -5.10
CA GLY A 98 9.53 -14.45 -5.97
C GLY A 98 8.50 -15.40 -5.34
N ASN A 99 8.88 -16.12 -4.28
CA ASN A 99 8.00 -17.01 -3.51
C ASN A 99 7.30 -16.32 -2.32
N ILE A 100 7.39 -15.00 -2.22
CA ILE A 100 6.76 -14.23 -1.16
C ILE A 100 5.30 -13.95 -1.52
N SER A 101 4.41 -14.26 -0.59
CA SER A 101 3.00 -13.86 -0.72
C SER A 101 2.84 -12.34 -0.53
N VAL A 102 2.11 -11.69 -1.42
CA VAL A 102 1.83 -10.24 -1.39
C VAL A 102 0.34 -9.91 -1.33
N GLY A 103 -0.56 -10.89 -1.43
CA GLY A 103 -1.99 -10.62 -1.44
C GLY A 103 -2.55 -10.04 -0.14
N GLY A 104 -1.80 -10.08 0.96
CA GLY A 104 -2.14 -9.41 2.22
C GLY A 104 -1.88 -7.89 2.22
N ILE A 105 -1.41 -7.32 1.11
CA ILE A 105 -1.20 -5.87 0.96
C ILE A 105 -2.48 -5.26 0.37
N MET A 106 -3.11 -4.38 1.14
CA MET A 106 -4.39 -3.76 0.79
C MET A 106 -4.22 -2.26 0.50
N GLY A 107 -4.91 -1.77 -0.53
CA GLY A 107 -5.07 -0.34 -0.77
C GLY A 107 -6.28 0.18 -0.01
N LEU A 108 -6.15 1.31 0.69
CA LEU A 108 -7.22 1.94 1.47
C LEU A 108 -7.54 3.32 0.90
N LEU A 109 -8.78 3.48 0.44
CA LEU A 109 -9.34 4.77 0.06
C LEU A 109 -10.11 5.35 1.25
N ALA A 110 -9.67 6.52 1.71
CA ALA A 110 -10.23 7.23 2.87
C ALA A 110 -10.36 6.36 4.15
N GLY A 111 -9.57 5.29 4.26
CA GLY A 111 -9.60 4.35 5.39
C GLY A 111 -10.85 3.47 5.50
N VAL A 112 -11.69 3.40 4.46
CA VAL A 112 -12.96 2.64 4.48
C VAL A 112 -13.06 1.65 3.33
N GLU A 113 -12.64 2.05 2.14
CA GLU A 113 -12.78 1.22 0.95
C GLU A 113 -11.46 0.52 0.64
N GLU A 114 -11.52 -0.80 0.44
CA GLU A 114 -10.36 -1.67 0.30
C GLU A 114 -10.19 -2.17 -1.14
N PHE A 115 -8.94 -2.17 -1.60
CA PHE A 115 -8.49 -2.83 -2.81
C PHE A 115 -7.53 -3.95 -2.44
N THR A 116 -7.67 -5.08 -3.10
CA THR A 116 -6.88 -6.29 -2.85
C THR A 116 -6.30 -6.81 -4.16
N ALA A 117 -5.41 -7.80 -4.07
CA ALA A 117 -4.90 -8.47 -5.26
C ALA A 117 -6.02 -9.09 -6.15
N ARG A 118 -7.23 -9.30 -5.59
CA ARG A 118 -8.41 -9.75 -6.35
C ARG A 118 -8.95 -8.72 -7.31
N ASP A 119 -8.89 -7.47 -6.92
CA ASP A 119 -9.34 -6.37 -7.75
C ASP A 119 -8.40 -6.19 -8.96
N LEU A 120 -7.12 -6.54 -8.80
CA LEU A 120 -6.11 -6.47 -9.87
C LEU A 120 -6.21 -7.62 -10.86
N GLU A 121 -6.39 -8.85 -10.37
CA GLU A 121 -6.45 -10.04 -11.22
C GLU A 121 -7.63 -10.93 -10.79
N PRO A 122 -8.84 -10.64 -11.30
CA PRO A 122 -10.06 -11.35 -10.89
C PRO A 122 -10.12 -12.80 -11.41
N ASP A 123 -9.41 -13.10 -12.50
CA ASP A 123 -9.37 -14.41 -13.14
C ASP A 123 -8.21 -15.29 -12.64
N MET A 124 -7.53 -14.87 -11.57
CA MET A 124 -6.39 -15.61 -11.03
C MET A 124 -6.81 -17.02 -10.61
N ALA A 125 -6.17 -18.03 -11.19
CA ALA A 125 -6.43 -19.44 -10.90
C ALA A 125 -5.82 -19.84 -9.55
N VAL A 126 -6.48 -19.46 -8.45
CA VAL A 126 -6.12 -19.87 -7.09
C VAL A 126 -7.21 -20.81 -6.57
N GLU A 127 -6.88 -22.06 -6.29
CA GLU A 127 -7.78 -22.97 -5.55
C GLU A 127 -8.04 -22.35 -4.17
N ASP A 128 -9.31 -22.08 -3.85
CA ASP A 128 -9.73 -21.31 -2.66
C ASP A 128 -8.99 -19.95 -2.56
N TYR A 129 -9.57 -18.90 -3.15
CA TYR A 129 -9.06 -17.53 -3.22
C TYR A 129 -8.70 -16.94 -1.83
N ARG A 130 -7.56 -17.35 -1.27
CA ARG A 130 -7.02 -16.84 -0.03
C ARG A 130 -5.91 -15.86 -0.38
N LEU A 131 -6.12 -14.59 -0.05
CA LEU A 131 -5.17 -13.51 -0.29
C LEU A 131 -3.76 -13.82 0.26
N GLU A 132 -3.67 -14.59 1.35
CA GLU A 132 -2.40 -15.05 1.94
C GLU A 132 -1.58 -16.01 1.05
N GLN A 133 -2.18 -16.56 -0.01
CA GLN A 133 -1.54 -17.48 -0.96
C GLN A 133 -1.15 -16.81 -2.29
N VAL A 134 -1.57 -15.56 -2.52
CA VAL A 134 -1.21 -14.82 -3.74
C VAL A 134 0.26 -14.42 -3.66
N GLY A 135 1.10 -15.14 -4.40
CA GLY A 135 2.52 -14.86 -4.57
C GLY A 135 2.78 -13.65 -5.47
N ALA A 136 3.92 -12.98 -5.30
CA ALA A 136 4.35 -11.91 -6.20
C ALA A 136 4.41 -12.37 -7.67
N SER A 137 4.83 -13.62 -7.90
CA SER A 137 4.90 -14.23 -9.23
C SER A 137 3.57 -14.29 -9.97
N ALA A 138 2.43 -14.31 -9.27
CA ALA A 138 1.11 -14.31 -9.89
C ALA A 138 0.82 -13.01 -10.67
N LEU A 139 1.51 -11.92 -10.33
CA LEU A 139 1.36 -10.61 -10.97
C LEU A 139 2.47 -10.31 -11.99
N TYR A 140 3.45 -11.20 -12.19
CA TYR A 140 4.56 -10.96 -13.11
C TYR A 140 4.09 -10.76 -14.56
N ALA A 141 3.19 -11.61 -15.04
CA ALA A 141 2.63 -11.50 -16.39
C ALA A 141 1.89 -10.17 -16.61
N ARG A 142 1.15 -9.70 -15.60
CA ARG A 142 0.44 -8.41 -15.62
C ARG A 142 1.40 -7.23 -15.78
N TYR A 143 2.57 -7.30 -15.12
CA TYR A 143 3.56 -6.23 -15.12
C TYR A 143 4.70 -6.44 -16.12
N GLY A 144 4.65 -7.49 -16.95
CA GLY A 144 5.68 -7.76 -17.96
C GLY A 144 7.04 -8.18 -17.38
N LEU A 145 7.05 -8.80 -16.20
CA LEU A 145 8.25 -9.32 -15.54
C LEU A 145 8.47 -10.79 -15.94
N THR A 146 9.71 -11.18 -16.25
CA THR A 146 10.08 -12.54 -16.72
C THR A 146 11.21 -13.12 -15.90
#